data_AF-A0A950QAX0-F1
#
_entry.id   AF-A0A950QAX0-F1
#
_cell.length_a   1.000
_cell.length_b   1.000
_cell.length_c   1.000
_cell.angle_alpha   90.00
_cell.angle_beta   90.00
_cell.angle_gamma   90.00
#
_symmetry.space_group_name_H-M   'P 1'
#
loop_
_entity.id
_entity.type
_entity.pdbx_description
1 polymer ?
#
loop_
_entity_poly.entity_id
_entity_poly.type
_entity_poly.pdbx_seq_one_letter_code
_entity_poly.pdbx_strand_id
1 'polypeptide(L)'
;NVWDCISLFAFGMLICFTVLRTGTLWFGVGLHVAFDYMQLFVIGTRNGAQVPVGHLLNASFPGPGWINGGVLGTEASVLMYPLFVLVFAYVAWRFPAAKQKPI
;
A
#
# COMPACT_ATOMS: atom_id res chain seq x y z
N ASN A 1 15.55 -2.88 -4.39
CA ASN A 1 16.38 -1.65 -4.33
C ASN A 1 16.13 -0.98 -2.98
N VAL A 2 16.87 0.07 -2.57
CA VAL A 2 16.67 0.71 -1.24
C VAL A 2 15.26 1.29 -1.08
N TRP A 3 14.70 1.83 -2.15
CA TRP A 3 13.37 2.43 -2.16
C TRP A 3 12.25 1.41 -1.92
N ASP A 4 12.41 0.20 -2.45
CA ASP A 4 11.50 -0.93 -2.18
C ASP A 4 11.42 -1.22 -0.67
N CYS A 5 12.57 -1.27 0.01
CA CYS A 5 12.63 -1.51 1.46
C CYS A 5 11.93 -0.39 2.25
N ILE A 6 12.11 0.87 1.84
CA ILE A 6 11.47 2.02 2.48
C ILE A 6 9.95 1.94 2.31
N SER A 7 9.48 1.63 1.10
CA SER A 7 8.05 1.55 0.78
C SER A 7 7.37 0.40 1.55
N LEU A 8 8.00 -0.78 1.59
CA LEU A 8 7.53 -1.93 2.37
C LEU A 8 7.47 -1.62 3.87
N PHE A 9 8.51 -0.97 4.42
CA PHE A 9 8.52 -0.57 5.82
C PHE A 9 7.41 0.44 6.13
N ALA A 10 7.23 1.46 5.28
CA ALA A 10 6.18 2.46 5.43
C ALA A 10 4.78 1.84 5.39
N PHE A 11 4.54 0.93 4.45
CA PHE A 11 3.28 0.20 4.35
C PHE A 11 3.07 -0.70 5.58
N GLY A 12 4.08 -1.43 6.03
CA GLY A 12 4.02 -2.24 7.24
C GLY A 12 3.66 -1.41 8.48
N MET A 13 4.28 -0.24 8.65
CA MET A 13 3.93 0.70 9.73
C MET A 13 2.50 1.22 9.63
N LEU A 14 2.01 1.50 8.42
CA LEU A 14 0.61 1.88 8.19
C LEU A 14 -0.34 0.75 8.59
N ILE A 15 -0.07 -0.49 8.21
CA ILE A 15 -0.88 -1.65 8.58
C ILE A 15 -0.88 -1.83 10.11
N CYS A 16 0.28 -1.80 10.76
CA CYS A 16 0.38 -1.82 12.22
C CYS A 16 -0.47 -0.72 12.87
N PHE A 17 -0.40 0.52 12.34
CA PHE A 17 -1.24 1.61 12.80
C PHE A 17 -2.74 1.30 12.64
N THR A 18 -3.16 0.75 11.50
CA THR A 18 -4.57 0.39 11.30
C THR A 18 -5.06 -0.67 12.29
N VAL A 19 -4.22 -1.64 12.63
CA VAL A 19 -4.53 -2.68 13.62
C VAL A 19 -4.65 -2.07 15.01
N LEU A 20 -3.70 -1.20 15.40
CA LEU A 20 -3.74 -0.49 16.68
C LEU A 20 -4.99 0.38 16.85
N ARG A 21 -5.52 0.92 15.74
CA ARG A 21 -6.69 1.82 15.76
C ARG A 21 -8.02 1.08 15.69
N THR A 22 -8.10 0.04 14.87
CA THR A 22 -9.35 -0.70 14.63
C THR A 22 -9.52 -1.91 15.54
N GLY A 23 -8.44 -2.40 16.17
CA GLY A 23 -8.45 -3.61 16.99
C GLY A 23 -8.63 -4.90 16.18
N THR A 24 -8.49 -4.85 14.85
CA THR A 24 -8.69 -6.00 13.98
C THR A 24 -7.71 -6.01 12.80
N LEU A 25 -7.36 -7.20 12.33
CA LEU A 25 -6.50 -7.40 11.16
C LEU A 25 -7.23 -7.19 9.84
N TRP A 26 -8.56 -7.33 9.84
CA TRP A 26 -9.35 -7.39 8.60
C TRP A 26 -9.31 -6.12 7.77
N PHE A 27 -9.17 -4.95 8.40
CA PHE A 27 -9.00 -3.70 7.66
C PHE A 27 -7.69 -3.72 6.86
N GLY A 28 -6.57 -4.10 7.50
CA GLY A 28 -5.27 -4.17 6.85
C GLY A 28 -5.23 -5.22 5.74
N VAL A 29 -5.82 -6.40 5.99
CA VAL A 29 -5.94 -7.47 4.97
C VAL A 29 -6.77 -6.98 3.77
N GLY A 30 -7.94 -6.38 4.01
CA GLY A 30 -8.80 -5.88 2.95
C GLY A 30 -8.13 -4.78 2.12
N LEU A 31 -7.43 -3.85 2.79
CA LEU A 31 -6.64 -2.83 2.11
C LEU A 31 -5.54 -3.43 1.23
N HIS A 32 -4.80 -4.41 1.75
CA HIS A 32 -3.71 -5.04 1.01
C HIS A 32 -4.22 -5.81 -0.22
N VAL A 33 -5.29 -6.60 -0.06
CA VAL A 33 -5.94 -7.31 -1.18
C VAL A 33 -6.48 -6.34 -2.22
N ALA A 34 -7.15 -5.26 -1.79
CA ALA A 34 -7.69 -4.26 -2.72
C ALA A 34 -6.57 -3.57 -3.51
N PHE A 35 -5.48 -3.21 -2.83
CA PHE A 35 -4.31 -2.63 -3.46
C PHE A 35 -3.67 -3.57 -4.49
N ASP A 36 -3.37 -4.82 -4.12
CA ASP A 36 -2.77 -5.82 -5.03
C ASP A 36 -3.67 -6.10 -6.23
N TYR A 37 -4.98 -6.19 -5.99
CA TYR A 37 -5.94 -6.39 -7.08
C TYR A 37 -5.92 -5.23 -8.07
N MET A 38 -5.95 -3.99 -7.57
CA MET A 38 -5.89 -2.80 -8.43
C MET A 38 -4.58 -2.74 -9.21
N GLN A 39 -3.47 -3.07 -8.57
CA GLN A 39 -2.17 -3.11 -9.23
C GLN A 39 -2.13 -4.15 -10.35
N LEU A 40 -2.50 -5.38 -10.03
CA LEU A 40 -2.29 -6.52 -10.92
C LEU A 40 -3.36 -6.58 -12.01
N PHE A 41 -4.64 -6.51 -11.65
CA PHE A 41 -5.72 -6.79 -12.59
C PHE A 41 -6.35 -5.54 -13.18
N VAL A 42 -6.25 -4.38 -12.52
CA VAL A 42 -6.79 -3.14 -13.07
C VAL A 42 -5.73 -2.36 -13.84
N ILE A 43 -4.61 -2.00 -13.20
CA ILE A 43 -3.56 -1.18 -13.80
C ILE A 43 -2.60 -2.02 -14.66
N GLY A 44 -2.41 -3.30 -14.31
CA GLY A 44 -1.65 -4.25 -15.12
C GLY A 44 -0.14 -4.15 -14.97
N THR A 45 0.34 -3.53 -13.90
CA THR A 45 1.78 -3.42 -13.67
C THR A 45 2.36 -4.73 -13.16
N ARG A 46 3.61 -5.00 -13.50
CA ARG A 46 4.34 -6.17 -13.01
C ARG A 46 4.40 -6.21 -11.48
N ASN A 47 4.43 -7.41 -10.93
CA ASN A 47 4.97 -7.67 -9.59
C ASN A 47 6.03 -8.76 -9.72
N GLY A 48 7.28 -8.42 -9.39
CA GLY A 48 8.44 -9.24 -9.69
C GLY A 48 8.72 -9.32 -11.19
N ALA A 49 9.07 -10.52 -11.64
CA ALA A 49 9.32 -10.82 -13.05
C ALA A 49 8.06 -11.12 -13.86
N GLN A 50 6.87 -11.06 -13.24
CA GLN A 50 5.62 -11.49 -13.85
C GLN A 50 4.73 -10.29 -14.14
N VAL A 51 4.17 -10.27 -15.35
CA VAL A 51 3.07 -9.36 -15.72
C VAL A 51 1.77 -10.17 -15.65
N PRO A 52 0.77 -9.71 -14.87
CA PRO A 52 -0.51 -10.41 -14.76
C PRO A 52 -1.20 -10.54 -16.12
N VAL A 53 -1.81 -11.70 -16.39
CA VAL A 53 -2.57 -11.97 -17.62
C VAL A 53 -4.02 -11.51 -17.44
N GLY A 54 -4.62 -10.92 -18.47
CA GLY A 54 -6.03 -10.51 -18.43
C GLY A 54 -6.30 -9.24 -17.62
N HIS A 55 -5.29 -8.42 -17.41
CA HIS A 55 -5.39 -7.11 -16.80
C HIS A 55 -6.18 -6.11 -17.68
N LEU A 56 -6.95 -5.22 -17.03
CA LEU A 56 -7.87 -4.30 -17.70
C LEU A 56 -7.13 -3.20 -18.47
N LEU A 57 -6.14 -2.56 -17.83
CA LEU A 57 -5.34 -1.48 -18.42
C LEU A 57 -3.92 -1.97 -18.65
N ASN A 58 -3.24 -1.45 -19.67
CA ASN A 58 -1.83 -1.74 -19.94
C ASN A 58 -0.97 -0.50 -19.62
N ALA A 59 -0.92 -0.13 -18.34
CA ALA A 59 -0.18 1.05 -17.89
C ALA A 59 1.32 0.76 -17.79
N SER A 60 2.14 1.73 -18.20
CA SER A 60 3.59 1.68 -18.00
C SER A 60 4.09 2.96 -17.34
N PHE A 61 5.05 2.83 -16.44
CA PHE A 61 5.65 3.92 -15.70
C PHE A 61 7.14 3.97 -16.05
N PRO A 62 7.54 4.69 -17.12
CA PRO A 62 8.95 4.82 -17.46
C PRO A 62 9.68 5.65 -16.41
N GLY A 63 10.92 5.29 -16.10
CA GLY A 63 11.76 6.08 -15.19
C GLY A 63 12.56 5.25 -14.19
N PRO A 64 13.16 5.92 -13.19
CA PRO A 64 13.95 5.28 -12.15
C PRO A 64 13.12 4.40 -11.22
N GLY A 65 13.81 3.50 -10.51
CA GLY A 65 13.20 2.51 -9.61
C GLY A 65 12.25 3.08 -8.56
N TRP A 66 12.42 4.32 -8.13
CA TRP A 66 11.53 4.94 -7.14
C TRP A 66 10.21 5.49 -7.74
N ILE A 67 10.14 5.68 -9.06
CA ILE A 67 8.91 6.06 -9.78
C ILE A 67 8.15 4.83 -10.25
N ASN A 68 8.84 3.80 -10.74
CA ASN A 68 8.17 2.59 -11.25
C ASN A 68 8.13 1.44 -10.24
N GLY A 69 8.75 1.62 -9.08
CA GLY A 69 8.90 0.64 -8.01
C GLY A 69 9.74 -0.59 -8.36
N GLY A 70 10.60 -0.47 -9.38
CA GLY A 70 11.62 -1.46 -9.69
C GLY A 70 11.04 -2.84 -9.99
N VAL A 71 11.56 -3.86 -9.30
CA VAL A 71 11.17 -5.26 -9.48
C VAL A 71 9.77 -5.51 -8.92
N LEU A 72 9.41 -4.88 -7.81
CA LEU A 72 8.10 -5.04 -7.17
C LEU A 72 6.98 -4.35 -7.94
N GLY A 73 7.33 -3.42 -8.83
CA GLY A 73 6.34 -2.64 -9.58
C GLY A 73 5.75 -1.53 -8.72
N THR A 74 4.61 -0.98 -9.12
CA THR A 74 4.12 0.29 -8.54
C THR A 74 3.84 0.25 -7.04
N GLU A 75 3.75 -0.90 -6.39
CA GLU A 75 3.60 -1.09 -4.94
C GLU A 75 4.76 -0.51 -4.16
N ALA A 76 5.94 -0.57 -4.75
CA ALA A 76 7.16 0.01 -4.21
C ALA A 76 7.44 1.39 -4.81
N SER A 77 6.48 2.04 -5.46
CA SER A 77 6.66 3.37 -6.03
C SER A 77 6.28 4.47 -5.05
N VAL A 78 6.92 5.64 -5.20
CA VAL A 78 6.47 6.90 -4.58
C VAL A 78 5.00 7.22 -4.86
N LEU A 79 4.44 6.71 -5.96
CA LEU A 79 3.03 6.86 -6.32
C LEU A 79 2.06 6.28 -5.28
N MET A 80 2.52 5.40 -4.38
CA MET A 80 1.70 4.84 -3.28
C MET A 80 1.62 5.74 -2.06
N TYR A 81 2.51 6.70 -1.90
CA TYR A 81 2.55 7.55 -0.71
C TYR A 81 1.30 8.41 -0.53
N PRO A 82 0.68 8.99 -1.59
CA PRO A 82 -0.62 9.63 -1.47
C PRO A 82 -1.69 8.70 -0.88
N LEU A 83 -1.75 7.44 -1.31
CA LEU A 83 -2.68 6.45 -0.76
C LEU A 83 -2.37 6.18 0.72
N PHE A 84 -1.10 6.04 1.09
CA PHE A 84 -0.71 5.82 2.49
C PHE A 84 -1.16 6.97 3.39
N VAL A 85 -0.95 8.22 2.95
CA VAL A 85 -1.37 9.42 3.69
C VAL A 85 -2.89 9.49 3.81
N LEU A 86 -3.62 9.20 2.74
CA LEU A 86 -5.08 9.21 2.75
C LEU A 86 -5.66 8.15 3.69
N VAL A 87 -5.14 6.92 3.64
CA VAL A 87 -5.55 5.83 4.54
C VAL A 87 -5.20 6.17 5.99
N PHE A 88 -4.00 6.70 6.24
CA PHE A 88 -3.59 7.13 7.57
C PHE A 88 -4.55 8.20 8.12
N ALA A 89 -4.83 9.24 7.34
CA ALA A 89 -5.74 10.31 7.73
C ALA A 89 -7.16 9.79 7.97
N TYR A 90 -7.68 8.95 7.07
CA TYR A 90 -8.99 8.33 7.21
C TYR A 90 -9.10 7.50 8.49
N VAL A 91 -8.15 6.61 8.75
CA VAL A 91 -8.15 5.77 9.94
C VAL A 91 -7.96 6.61 11.20
N ALA A 92 -7.08 7.61 11.18
CA ALA A 92 -6.86 8.51 12.32
C ALA A 92 -8.13 9.30 12.70
N TRP A 93 -8.88 9.75 11.70
CA TRP A 93 -10.13 10.50 11.88
C TRP A 93 -11.28 9.58 12.31
N ARG A 94 -11.43 8.43 11.66
CA ARG A 94 -12.58 7.52 11.86
C ARG A 94 -12.45 6.65 13.11
N PHE A 95 -11.23 6.33 13.53
CA PHE A 95 -10.91 5.49 14.69
C PHE A 95 -9.98 6.26 15.65
N PRO A 96 -10.52 7.26 16.37
CA PRO A 96 -9.75 8.02 17.36
C PRO A 96 -9.23 7.09 18.48
N ALA A 97 -8.17 7.52 19.17
CA ALA A 97 -7.52 6.68 20.16
C ALA A 97 -8.47 6.57 21.34
N ALA A 98 -8.65 5.35 21.86
CA ALA A 98 -9.27 5.21 23.17
C ALA A 98 -8.48 6.05 24.16
N LYS A 99 -9.16 6.93 24.91
CA LYS A 99 -8.52 7.65 26.01
C LYS A 99 -8.04 6.61 27.00
N GLN A 100 -6.74 6.53 27.23
CA GLN A 100 -6.19 5.68 28.29
C GLN A 100 -6.79 6.14 29.61
N LYS A 101 -7.42 5.22 30.34
CA LYS A 101 -7.83 5.51 31.73
C LYS A 101 -6.54 5.74 32.53
N PRO A 102 -6.40 6.87 33.25
CA PRO A 102 -5.31 7.01 34.20
C PRO A 102 -5.41 5.87 35.22
N ILE A 103 -4.26 5.26 35.50
CA ILE A 103 -4.09 4.13 36.43
C ILE A 103 -4.35 4.62 37.85
#